data_AF-A0A7W7I3P0-F1
#
_entry.id   AF-A0A7W7I3P0-F1
#
_cell.length_a   1.000
_cell.length_b   1.000
_cell.length_c   1.000
_cell.angle_alpha   90.00
_cell.angle_beta   90.00
_cell.angle_gamma   90.00
#
_symmetry.space_group_name_H-M   'P 1'
#
loop_
_entity.id
_entity.type
_entity.pdbx_description
1 polymer ?
#
loop_
_entity_poly.entity_id
_entity_poly.type
_entity_poly.pdbx_seq_one_letter_code
_entity_poly.pdbx_strand_id
1 'polypeptide(L)'
;MGSRPGADRQAIDDVLAEVTRAWDAADADAYGRCFTADASYVTFVGTAYQGRADITESRSALFRAFTKGTRMASETLRVTFLCPHAAVVVGRGDTFKRRRPAGSAPQTGSGR
;
A
#
# COMPACT_ATOMS: atom_id res chain seq x y z
N MET A 1 2.45 -17.92 -21.88
CA MET A 1 1.27 -17.59 -21.05
C MET A 1 1.37 -16.11 -20.73
N GLY A 2 0.83 -15.27 -21.61
CA GLY A 2 0.98 -13.81 -21.51
C GLY A 2 -0.07 -13.25 -20.56
N SER A 3 0.37 -12.42 -19.62
CA SER A 3 -0.49 -11.77 -18.63
C SER A 3 -1.56 -10.92 -19.32
N ARG A 4 -2.79 -10.95 -18.79
CA ARG A 4 -3.91 -10.17 -19.31
C ARG A 4 -3.92 -8.83 -18.55
N PRO A 5 -3.60 -7.69 -19.18
CA PRO A 5 -3.40 -6.42 -18.49
C PRO A 5 -4.54 -6.01 -17.53
N GLY A 6 -5.79 -6.41 -17.81
CA GLY A 6 -6.93 -6.17 -16.92
C GLY A 6 -6.92 -7.00 -15.63
N ALA A 7 -6.55 -8.28 -15.70
CA ALA A 7 -6.47 -9.15 -14.52
C ALA A 7 -5.30 -8.77 -13.61
N ASP A 8 -4.14 -8.44 -14.21
CA ASP A 8 -2.97 -7.98 -13.45
C ASP A 8 -3.24 -6.62 -12.80
N ARG A 9 -3.98 -5.73 -13.48
CA ARG A 9 -4.40 -4.45 -12.91
C ARG A 9 -5.28 -4.66 -11.68
N GLN A 10 -6.26 -5.56 -11.74
CA GLN A 10 -7.09 -5.87 -10.59
C GLN A 10 -6.26 -6.41 -9.42
N ALA A 11 -5.33 -7.33 -9.69
CA ALA A 11 -4.44 -7.87 -8.66
C ALA A 11 -3.57 -6.78 -8.00
N ILE A 12 -3.07 -5.82 -8.79
CA ILE A 12 -2.36 -4.64 -8.27
C ILE A 12 -3.26 -3.81 -7.35
N ASP A 13 -4.48 -3.49 -7.79
CA ASP A 13 -5.42 -2.70 -7.00
C ASP A 13 -5.82 -3.43 -5.70
N ASP A 14 -5.92 -4.76 -5.72
CA ASP A 14 -6.19 -5.59 -4.54
C ASP A 14 -5.05 -5.54 -3.51
N VAL A 15 -3.78 -5.59 -3.95
CA VAL A 15 -2.62 -5.44 -3.06
C VAL A 15 -2.63 -4.07 -2.38
N LEU A 16 -2.93 -3.00 -3.11
CA LEU A 16 -2.99 -1.64 -2.55
C LEU A 16 -4.17 -1.45 -1.59
N ALA A 17 -5.30 -2.12 -1.88
CA ALA A 17 -6.44 -2.18 -0.97
C ALA A 17 -6.07 -2.89 0.34
N GLU A 18 -5.32 -3.99 0.27
CA GLU A 18 -4.87 -4.73 1.46
C GLU A 18 -3.88 -3.92 2.31
N VAL A 19 -2.93 -3.21 1.69
CA VAL A 19 -2.03 -2.28 2.40
C VAL A 19 -2.83 -1.25 3.20
N THR A 20 -3.89 -0.69 2.62
CA THR A 20 -4.75 0.30 3.31
C THR A 20 -5.57 -0.35 4.42
N ARG A 21 -6.13 -1.54 4.21
CA ARG A 21 -6.87 -2.28 5.24
C ARG A 21 -5.99 -2.64 6.44
N ALA A 22 -4.78 -3.15 6.19
CA ALA A 22 -3.81 -3.49 7.21
C ALA A 22 -3.41 -2.25 8.03
N TRP A 23 -3.23 -1.11 7.37
CA TRP A 23 -2.99 0.16 8.04
C TRP A 23 -4.15 0.57 8.95
N ASP A 24 -5.38 0.59 8.43
CA ASP A 24 -6.58 1.00 9.18
C ASP A 24 -6.86 0.07 10.38
N ALA A 25 -6.52 -1.22 10.26
CA ALA A 25 -6.61 -2.21 11.33
C ALA A 25 -5.42 -2.18 12.31
N ALA A 26 -4.38 -1.38 12.03
CA ALA A 26 -3.11 -1.41 12.76
C ALA A 26 -2.48 -2.82 12.82
N ASP A 27 -2.65 -3.61 11.75
CA ASP A 27 -2.13 -4.97 11.61
C ASP A 27 -0.81 -4.95 10.85
N ALA A 28 0.29 -4.99 11.61
CA ALA A 28 1.63 -4.96 11.04
C ALA A 28 1.95 -6.22 10.22
N ASP A 29 1.44 -7.39 10.61
CA ASP A 29 1.71 -8.65 9.92
C ASP A 29 1.00 -8.68 8.57
N ALA A 30 -0.27 -8.24 8.52
CA ALA A 30 -0.99 -8.06 7.26
C ALA A 30 -0.29 -7.06 6.33
N TYR A 31 0.19 -5.95 6.89
CA TYR A 31 0.93 -4.96 6.13
C TYR A 31 2.21 -5.56 5.54
N GLY A 32 2.99 -6.29 6.34
CA GLY A 32 4.20 -6.97 5.92
C GLY A 32 3.97 -8.01 4.82
N ARG A 33 2.86 -8.76 4.87
CA ARG A 33 2.53 -9.77 3.85
C ARG A 33 2.42 -9.22 2.43
N CYS A 34 2.18 -7.93 2.27
CA CYS A 34 2.10 -7.25 0.96
C CYS A 34 3.46 -7.04 0.29
N PHE A 35 4.58 -7.26 1.00
CA PHE A 35 5.94 -7.03 0.49
C PHE A 35 6.67 -8.35 0.23
N THR A 36 7.54 -8.41 -0.77
CA THR A 36 8.41 -9.58 -0.97
C THR A 36 9.40 -9.74 0.20
N ALA A 37 9.96 -10.94 0.36
CA ALA A 37 10.90 -11.22 1.44
C ALA A 37 12.13 -10.28 1.41
N ASP A 38 12.49 -9.79 0.23
CA ASP A 38 13.65 -8.97 -0.12
C ASP A 38 13.28 -7.51 -0.52
N ALA A 39 12.06 -7.06 -0.24
CA ALA A 39 11.59 -5.74 -0.67
C ALA A 39 12.39 -4.58 -0.05
N SER A 40 12.76 -3.58 -0.85
CA SER A 40 13.23 -2.29 -0.33
C SER A 40 12.05 -1.34 -0.12
N TYR A 41 11.97 -0.71 1.05
CA TYR A 41 10.91 0.26 1.37
C TYR A 41 11.47 1.55 1.93
N VAL A 42 11.11 2.68 1.33
CA VAL A 42 11.51 4.02 1.77
C VAL A 42 10.27 4.80 2.20
N THR A 43 10.30 5.33 3.42
CA THR A 43 9.23 6.18 3.96
C THR A 43 9.32 7.62 3.44
N PHE A 44 8.28 8.41 3.67
CA PHE A 44 8.26 9.82 3.29
C PHE A 44 9.35 10.68 3.96
N VAL A 45 9.87 10.26 5.11
CA VAL A 45 10.99 10.93 5.81
C VAL A 45 12.37 10.41 5.38
N GLY A 46 12.42 9.50 4.40
CA GLY A 46 13.67 8.96 3.87
C GLY A 46 14.25 7.77 4.64
N THR A 47 13.58 7.27 5.69
CA THR A 47 14.01 6.03 6.36
C THR A 47 13.82 4.84 5.43
N ALA A 48 14.87 4.05 5.24
CA ALA A 48 14.90 2.85 4.41
C ALA A 48 14.86 1.58 5.26
N TYR A 49 14.11 0.58 4.78
CA TYR A 49 13.98 -0.75 5.38
C TYR A 49 14.24 -1.81 4.30
N GLN A 50 14.82 -2.95 4.71
CA GLN A 50 15.19 -4.03 3.80
C GLN A 50 14.52 -5.34 4.17
N GLY A 51 13.71 -5.86 3.25
CA GLY A 51 12.98 -7.09 3.41
C GLY A 51 11.70 -6.97 4.24
N ARG A 52 10.87 -8.00 4.13
CA ARG A 52 9.56 -8.08 4.78
C ARG A 52 9.65 -7.94 6.31
N ALA A 53 10.64 -8.57 6.93
CA ALA A 53 10.78 -8.60 8.38
C ALA A 53 10.97 -7.19 8.96
N ASP A 54 11.94 -6.43 8.46
CA ASP A 54 12.22 -5.05 8.85
C ASP A 54 11.01 -4.12 8.61
N ILE A 55 10.34 -4.31 7.48
CA ILE A 55 9.11 -3.59 7.15
C ILE A 55 8.00 -3.88 8.18
N THR A 56 7.84 -5.14 8.58
CA THR A 56 6.81 -5.57 9.54
C THR A 56 7.10 -5.01 10.93
N GLU A 57 8.35 -5.13 11.39
CA GLU A 57 8.77 -4.63 12.70
C GLU A 57 8.59 -3.11 12.81
N SER A 58 9.00 -2.36 11.79
CA SER A 58 8.83 -0.90 11.78
C SER A 58 7.37 -0.47 11.82
N ARG A 59 6.48 -1.22 11.16
CA ARG A 59 5.02 -0.97 11.21
C ARG A 59 4.45 -1.33 12.56
N SER A 60 4.90 -2.42 13.18
CA SER A 60 4.51 -2.78 14.55
C SER A 60 4.86 -1.66 15.54
N ALA A 61 6.08 -1.12 15.47
CA ALA A 61 6.51 0.00 16.29
C ALA A 61 5.69 1.28 16.03
N LEU A 62 5.46 1.61 14.75
CA LEU A 62 4.67 2.77 14.35
C LEU A 62 3.22 2.67 14.84
N PHE A 63 2.59 1.50 14.69
CA PHE A 63 1.21 1.26 15.07
C PHE A 63 1.01 1.28 16.58
N ARG A 64 2.00 0.84 17.36
CA ARG A 64 1.98 0.98 18.82
C ARG A 64 2.06 2.45 19.27
N ALA A 65 2.81 3.27 18.56
CA ALA A 65 3.12 4.64 18.99
C ALA A 65 2.13 5.71 18.45
N PHE A 66 1.64 5.58 17.21
CA PHE A 66 1.05 6.73 16.49
C PHE A 66 -0.35 6.53 15.89
N THR A 67 -0.93 5.32 15.84
CA THR A 67 -2.12 5.08 15.00
C THR A 67 -3.48 5.10 15.69
N LYS A 68 -3.59 5.49 16.97
CA LYS A 68 -4.92 5.54 17.60
C LYS A 68 -5.80 6.59 16.91
N GLY A 69 -6.72 6.09 16.06
CA GLY A 69 -7.71 6.86 15.32
C GLY A 69 -7.24 7.46 13.99
N THR A 70 -6.09 7.05 13.42
CA THR A 70 -5.71 7.45 12.05
C THR A 70 -6.25 6.44 11.03
N ARG A 71 -6.66 6.94 9.87
CA ARG A 71 -7.03 6.16 8.68
C ARG A 71 -6.16 6.58 7.51
N MET A 72 -5.96 5.68 6.56
CA MET A 72 -5.22 5.95 5.34
C MET A 72 -6.19 6.24 4.18
N ALA A 73 -6.00 7.38 3.53
CA ALA A 73 -6.51 7.61 2.20
C ALA A 73 -5.41 7.23 1.21
N SER A 74 -5.73 6.37 0.25
CA SER A 74 -4.85 6.04 -0.87
C SER A 74 -5.63 6.20 -2.18
N GLU A 75 -4.94 6.57 -3.24
CA GLU A 75 -5.43 6.69 -4.61
C GLU A 75 -4.34 6.25 -5.59
N THR A 76 -4.68 5.40 -6.55
CA THR A 76 -3.80 5.01 -7.65
C THR A 76 -3.85 6.06 -8.76
N LEU A 77 -2.74 6.75 -9.02
CA LEU A 77 -2.66 7.80 -10.05
C LEU A 77 -2.25 7.24 -11.41
N ARG A 78 -1.34 6.27 -11.43
CA ARG A 78 -0.83 5.68 -12.67
C ARG A 78 -0.32 4.26 -12.42
N VAL A 79 -0.61 3.36 -13.35
CA VAL A 79 -0.01 2.02 -13.44
C VAL A 79 0.70 1.91 -14.79
N THR A 80 1.98 1.54 -14.76
CA THR A 80 2.80 1.32 -15.95
C THR A 80 3.34 -0.11 -15.93
N PHE A 81 2.87 -0.96 -16.85
CA PHE A 81 3.43 -2.30 -17.04
C PHE A 81 4.77 -2.20 -17.77
N LEU A 82 5.84 -2.71 -17.16
CA LEU A 82 7.18 -2.73 -17.75
C LEU A 82 7.39 -4.00 -18.59
N CYS A 83 6.79 -5.10 -18.15
CA CYS A 83 6.81 -6.40 -18.82
C CYS A 83 5.62 -7.24 -18.30
N PRO A 84 5.40 -8.48 -18.78
CA PRO A 84 4.29 -9.31 -18.32
C PRO A 84 4.26 -9.60 -16.81
N HIS A 85 5.37 -9.46 -16.10
CA HIS A 85 5.49 -9.83 -14.68
C HIS A 85 5.95 -8.67 -13.78
N ALA A 86 6.01 -7.44 -14.31
CA ALA A 86 6.41 -6.28 -13.52
C ALA A 86 5.64 -5.02 -13.93
N ALA A 87 5.19 -4.27 -12.93
CA ALA A 87 4.55 -2.99 -13.10
C ALA A 87 5.04 -1.99 -12.05
N VAL A 88 5.04 -0.72 -12.41
CA VAL A 88 5.28 0.40 -11.50
C VAL A 88 3.95 1.10 -11.25
N VAL A 89 3.65 1.35 -9.99
CA VAL A 89 2.45 2.08 -9.57
C VAL A 89 2.87 3.38 -8.91
N VAL A 90 2.29 4.47 -9.37
CA VAL A 90 2.36 5.76 -8.70
C VAL A 90 1.01 6.01 -8.05
N GLY A 91 1.01 6.13 -6.73
CA GLY A 91 -0.17 6.45 -5.94
C GLY A 91 0.06 7.71 -5.10
N ARG A 92 -1.02 8.22 -4.53
CA ARG A 92 -1.02 9.29 -3.54
C ARG A 92 -1.64 8.75 -2.26
N GLY A 93 -0.94 8.94 -1.15
CA GLY A 93 -1.40 8.59 0.18
C GLY A 93 -1.52 9.80 1.09
N ASP A 94 -2.43 9.76 2.05
CA ASP A 94 -2.53 10.71 3.15
C ASP A 94 -3.10 10.00 4.39
N THR A 95 -2.79 10.50 5.59
CA THR A 95 -3.33 9.96 6.84
C THR A 95 -4.20 11.00 7.53
N PHE A 96 -5.39 10.60 8.00
CA PHE A 96 -6.35 11.51 8.59
C PHE A 96 -7.07 10.89 9.79
N LYS A 97 -7.52 11.72 10.74
CA LYS A 97 -8.25 11.25 11.95
C LYS A 97 -9.77 11.42 11.89
N ARG A 98 -10.28 12.39 11.13
CA ARG A 98 -11.72 12.74 11.10
C ARG A 98 -12.28 12.88 9.70
N ARG A 99 -11.72 13.80 8.90
CA ARG A 99 -12.20 14.08 7.55
C ARG A 99 -11.15 13.69 6.52
N ARG A 100 -11.57 12.94 5.51
CA ARG A 100 -10.72 12.57 4.37
C ARG A 100 -10.23 13.83 3.64
N PRO A 101 -8.95 13.93 3.26
CA PRO A 101 -8.45 15.04 2.47
C PRO A 101 -9.15 15.11 1.09
N ALA A 102 -9.54 16.32 0.67
CA ALA A 102 -10.36 16.56 -0.52
C ALA A 102 -9.70 16.11 -1.84
N GLY A 103 -8.37 15.96 -1.87
CA GLY A 103 -7.61 15.54 -3.05
C GLY A 103 -7.15 14.08 -3.02
N SER A 104 -7.86 13.20 -2.33
CA SER A 104 -7.57 11.77 -2.34
C SER A 104 -8.85 11.00 -2.62
N ALA A 105 -9.06 10.57 -3.88
CA ALA A 105 -10.19 9.75 -4.25
C ALA A 105 -10.11 8.38 -3.53
N PRO A 106 -11.25 7.71 -3.25
CA PRO A 106 -11.23 6.32 -2.78
C PRO A 106 -10.36 5.46 -3.70
N GLN A 107 -9.67 4.47 -3.12
CA GLN A 107 -9.13 3.40 -3.96
C GLN A 107 -10.31 2.75 -4.65
N THR A 108 -10.49 3.07 -5.92
CA THR A 108 -11.49 2.44 -6.77
C THR A 108 -10.97 1.04 -7.03
N GLY A 109 -11.36 0.08 -6.17
CA GLY A 109 -11.47 -1.28 -6.62
C GLY A 109 -12.46 -1.25 -7.78
N SER A 110 -12.01 -1.66 -8.96
CA SER A 110 -12.84 -1.69 -10.17
C SER A 110 -14.03 -2.62 -9.94
N GLY A 111 -15.12 -2.05 -9.43
CA GLY A 111 -16.38 -2.72 -9.25
C GLY A 111 -17.12 -2.78 -10.59
N ARG A 112 -17.09 -3.98 -11.17
CA ARG A 112 -17.82 -4.48 -12.36
C ARG A 112 -17.24 -4.12 -13.73
#